data_AF-A0A1B6MLM8-F1
#
_entry.id   AF-A0A1B6MLM8-F1
#
_cell.length_a   1.000
_cell.length_b   1.000
_cell.length_c   1.000
_cell.angle_alpha   90.00
_cell.angle_beta   90.00
_cell.angle_gamma   90.00
#
_symmetry.space_group_name_H-M   'P 1'
#
loop_
_entity.id
_entity.type
_entity.pdbx_description
1 polymer ?
#
loop_
_entity_poly.entity_id
_entity_poly.type
_entity_poly.pdbx_seq_one_letter_code
_entity_poly.pdbx_strand_id
1 'polypeptide(L)'
;AHYLDKTYKKTASLLANSSKAVAILGNADEETSESAFQYGRHLGLAFQLVDDLLDFVSSSDTMGKPTAADLKLGLATAPVLFATQDYPELNAMIVRRFQEQGDVERAFE
;
A
#
# COMPACT_ATOMS: atom_id res chain seq x y z
N ALA A 1 -9.27 8.14 -1.00
CA ALA A 1 -9.64 7.80 0.39
C ALA A 1 -9.68 6.30 0.67
N HIS A 2 -10.29 5.47 -0.19
CA HIS A 2 -10.48 4.03 0.07
C HIS A 2 -9.18 3.22 0.28
N TYR A 3 -8.12 3.51 -0.49
CA TYR A 3 -6.84 2.81 -0.37
C TYR A 3 -6.20 2.96 1.02
N LEU A 4 -5.99 4.19 1.51
CA LEU A 4 -5.38 4.41 2.83
C LEU A 4 -6.20 3.83 3.99
N ASP A 5 -7.54 3.86 3.89
CA ASP A 5 -8.40 3.23 4.89
C ASP A 5 -8.26 1.69 4.89
N LYS A 6 -8.25 1.07 3.71
CA LYS A 6 -7.98 -0.37 3.55
C LYS A 6 -6.58 -0.73 4.07
N THR A 7 -5.56 0.03 3.70
CA THR A 7 -4.17 -0.18 4.13
C THR A 7 -4.03 -0.03 5.65
N TYR A 8 -4.70 0.96 6.24
CA TYR A 8 -4.76 1.07 7.69
C TYR A 8 -5.40 -0.18 8.31
N LYS A 9 -6.61 -0.55 7.88
CA LYS A 9 -7.33 -1.68 8.49
C LYS A 9 -6.59 -3.01 8.32
N LYS A 10 -6.07 -3.28 7.14
CA LYS A 10 -5.44 -4.57 6.79
C LYS A 10 -4.01 -4.71 7.32
N THR A 11 -3.25 -3.61 7.34
CA THR A 11 -1.80 -3.65 7.63
C THR A 11 -1.47 -2.84 8.88
N ALA A 12 -1.70 -1.51 8.86
CA ALA A 12 -1.16 -0.64 9.90
C ALA A 12 -1.88 -0.74 11.26
N SER A 13 -3.12 -1.20 11.29
CA SER A 13 -3.95 -1.29 12.50
C SER A 13 -3.35 -2.24 13.53
N LEU A 14 -2.77 -3.36 13.09
CA LEU A 14 -2.10 -4.31 13.97
C LEU A 14 -0.88 -3.65 14.63
N LEU A 15 -0.01 -3.00 13.84
CA LEU A 15 1.18 -2.33 14.36
C LEU A 15 0.82 -1.19 15.31
N ALA A 16 -0.18 -0.37 14.96
CA ALA A 16 -0.67 0.73 15.79
C ALA A 16 -1.20 0.23 17.14
N ASN A 17 -2.09 -0.76 17.13
CA ASN A 17 -2.70 -1.28 18.35
C ASN A 17 -1.70 -2.08 19.20
N SER A 18 -0.79 -2.86 18.60
CA SER A 18 0.27 -3.55 19.33
C SER A 18 1.23 -2.57 20.01
N SER A 19 1.63 -1.50 19.32
CA SER A 19 2.49 -0.46 19.91
C SER A 19 1.81 0.24 21.08
N LYS A 20 0.52 0.58 20.93
CA LYS A 20 -0.30 1.15 22.03
C LYS A 20 -0.45 0.17 23.20
N ALA A 21 -0.72 -1.10 22.92
CA ALA A 21 -0.90 -2.13 23.95
C ALA A 21 0.36 -2.31 24.80
N VAL A 22 1.55 -2.30 24.19
CA VAL A 22 2.82 -2.37 24.93
C VAL A 22 3.02 -1.15 25.83
N ALA A 23 2.69 0.06 25.35
CA ALA A 23 2.77 1.27 26.17
C ALA A 23 1.84 1.20 27.39
N ILE A 24 0.59 0.76 27.18
CA ILE A 24 -0.40 0.57 28.26
C ILE A 24 0.08 -0.47 29.28
N LEU A 25 0.57 -1.63 28.83
CA LEU A 25 1.11 -2.67 29.70
C LEU A 25 2.36 -2.22 30.47
N GLY A 26 3.10 -1.27 29.93
CA GLY A 26 4.22 -0.60 30.57
C GLY A 26 3.83 0.50 31.57
N ASN A 27 2.53 0.73 31.80
CA ASN A 27 1.99 1.83 32.61
C ASN A 27 2.44 3.23 32.12
N ALA A 28 2.61 3.40 30.81
CA ALA A 28 2.84 4.72 30.23
C ALA A 28 1.58 5.59 30.36
N ASP A 29 1.76 6.91 30.31
CA ASP A 29 0.64 7.85 30.28
C ASP A 29 -0.14 7.79 28.95
N GLU A 30 -1.27 8.49 28.91
CA GLU A 30 -2.15 8.52 27.74
C GLU A 30 -1.45 9.14 26.52
N GLU A 31 -0.66 10.20 26.73
CA GLU A 31 0.08 10.89 25.67
C GLU A 31 1.13 9.96 25.02
N THR A 32 1.89 9.23 25.84
CA THR A 32 2.88 8.26 25.36
C THR A 32 2.21 7.09 24.67
N SER A 33 1.11 6.59 25.23
CA SER A 33 0.34 5.49 24.62
C SER A 33 -0.23 5.87 23.26
N GLU A 34 -0.75 7.09 23.12
CA GLU A 34 -1.23 7.60 21.84
C GLU A 34 -0.09 7.87 20.86
N SER A 35 1.05 8.37 21.33
CA SER A 35 2.26 8.52 20.51
C SER A 35 2.74 7.17 19.96
N ALA A 36 2.71 6.11 20.78
CA ALA A 36 3.04 4.75 20.35
C ALA A 36 2.05 4.23 19.29
N PHE A 37 0.76 4.52 19.45
CA PHE A 37 -0.26 4.21 18.44
C PHE A 37 0.03 4.90 17.11
N GLN A 38 0.26 6.22 17.13
CA GLN A 38 0.55 6.99 15.92
C GLN A 38 1.85 6.52 15.26
N TYR A 39 2.87 6.18 16.03
CA TYR A 39 4.10 5.57 15.52
C TYR A 39 3.80 4.28 14.74
N GLY A 40 3.11 3.32 15.35
CA GLY A 40 2.79 2.05 14.69
C GLY A 40 1.88 2.23 13.45
N ARG A 41 0.94 3.19 13.53
CA ARG A 41 0.08 3.56 12.40
C ARG A 41 0.87 4.12 11.23
N HIS A 42 1.72 5.11 11.47
CA HIS A 42 2.51 5.75 10.42
C HIS A 42 3.54 4.78 9.83
N LEU A 43 4.19 3.98 10.67
CA LEU A 43 5.13 2.96 10.23
C LEU A 43 4.44 1.93 9.32
N GLY A 44 3.28 1.40 9.72
CA GLY A 44 2.56 0.41 8.92
C GLY A 44 2.02 0.96 7.59
N LEU A 45 1.58 2.22 7.57
CA LEU A 45 1.17 2.89 6.33
C LEU A 45 2.36 3.12 5.40
N ALA A 46 3.47 3.63 5.92
CA ALA A 46 4.69 3.86 5.16
C ALA A 46 5.26 2.55 4.60
N PHE A 47 5.26 1.49 5.41
CA PHE A 47 5.69 0.15 4.99
C PHE A 47 4.90 -0.34 3.78
N GLN A 48 3.57 -0.29 3.81
CA GLN A 48 2.76 -0.74 2.66
C GLN A 48 2.97 0.13 1.41
N LEU A 49 3.13 1.45 1.57
CA LEU A 49 3.42 2.33 0.43
C LEU A 49 4.75 1.97 -0.24
N VAL A 50 5.78 1.65 0.55
CA VAL A 50 7.08 1.20 0.05
C VAL A 50 6.97 -0.19 -0.60
N ASP A 51 6.23 -1.11 0.01
CA ASP A 51 5.97 -2.46 -0.54
C ASP A 51 5.29 -2.39 -1.91
N ASP A 52 4.20 -1.61 -2.01
CA ASP A 52 3.49 -1.34 -3.27
C ASP A 52 4.41 -0.70 -4.32
N LEU A 53 5.29 0.22 -3.90
CA LEU A 53 6.27 0.84 -4.81
C LEU A 53 7.28 -0.20 -5.30
N LEU A 54 7.84 -1.01 -4.40
CA LEU A 54 8.82 -2.05 -4.75
C LEU A 54 8.22 -3.11 -5.68
N ASP A 55 6.97 -3.52 -5.47
CA ASP A 55 6.26 -4.43 -6.36
C ASP A 55 6.03 -3.82 -7.75
N PHE A 56 5.91 -2.50 -7.84
CA PHE A 56 5.80 -1.78 -9.11
C PHE A 56 7.15 -1.58 -9.80
N VAL A 57 8.18 -1.07 -9.10
CA VAL A 57 9.47 -0.69 -9.70
C VAL A 57 10.47 -1.82 -9.82
N SER A 58 10.21 -2.99 -9.21
CA SER A 58 11.13 -4.14 -9.24
C SER A 58 11.31 -4.68 -10.66
N SER A 59 12.23 -4.04 -11.38
CA SER A 59 12.64 -4.35 -12.74
C SER A 59 14.06 -4.93 -12.74
N SER A 60 14.15 -6.07 -13.43
CA SER A 60 15.28 -6.66 -14.15
C SER A 60 16.59 -7.06 -13.46
N ASP A 61 17.13 -6.38 -12.44
CA ASP A 61 18.55 -6.61 -12.08
C ASP A 61 18.81 -7.51 -10.85
N THR A 62 17.83 -7.75 -9.98
CA THR A 62 18.14 -8.42 -8.68
C THR A 62 17.17 -9.49 -8.20
N MET A 63 16.01 -9.68 -8.83
CA MET A 63 15.08 -10.75 -8.45
C MET A 63 14.38 -11.27 -9.71
N GLY A 64 14.56 -12.55 -10.03
CA GLY A 64 13.92 -13.23 -11.17
C GLY A 64 12.41 -13.44 -11.01
N LYS A 65 11.66 -12.42 -10.57
CA LYS A 65 10.21 -12.41 -10.47
C LYS A 65 9.57 -11.56 -11.57
N PRO A 66 8.33 -11.84 -11.98
CA PRO A 66 7.63 -11.02 -12.96
C PRO A 66 7.39 -9.61 -12.37
N THR A 67 7.83 -8.58 -13.10
CA THR A 67 7.44 -7.17 -12.88
C THR A 67 5.91 -7.03 -12.82
N ALA A 68 5.43 -6.03 -12.06
CA ALA A 68 4.02 -5.65 -12.01
C ALA A 68 3.08 -6.80 -11.56
N ALA A 69 3.49 -7.53 -10.53
CA ALA A 69 2.72 -8.67 -10.00
C ALA A 69 1.29 -8.27 -9.58
N ASP A 70 1.15 -7.12 -8.91
CA ASP A 70 -0.16 -6.60 -8.50
C ASP A 70 -1.07 -6.30 -9.68
N LEU A 71 -0.55 -5.66 -10.73
CA LEU A 71 -1.32 -5.39 -11.95
C LEU A 71 -1.81 -6.69 -12.60
N LYS A 72 -0.95 -7.71 -12.68
CA LYS A 72 -1.30 -9.05 -13.19
C LYS A 72 -2.36 -9.77 -12.34
N LEU A 73 -2.45 -9.44 -11.05
CA LEU A 73 -3.49 -9.93 -10.14
C LEU A 73 -4.77 -9.08 -10.17
N GLY A 74 -4.80 -8.03 -11.01
CA GLY A 74 -5.94 -7.13 -11.12
C GLY A 74 -6.03 -6.10 -9.99
N LEU A 75 -4.91 -5.83 -9.31
CA LEU A 75 -4.83 -4.94 -8.16
C LEU A 75 -4.23 -3.59 -8.57
N ALA A 76 -4.95 -2.52 -8.25
CA ALA A 76 -4.44 -1.16 -8.33
C ALA A 76 -3.92 -0.75 -6.94
N THR A 77 -2.60 -0.68 -6.81
CA THR A 77 -1.89 -0.25 -5.59
C THR A 77 -1.47 1.22 -5.69
N ALA A 78 -0.77 1.74 -4.68
CA ALA A 78 -0.50 3.17 -4.56
C ALA A 78 0.05 3.82 -5.85
N PRO A 79 1.09 3.30 -6.54
CA PRO A 79 1.64 3.97 -7.72
C PRO A 79 0.60 4.20 -8.81
N VAL A 80 -0.19 3.18 -9.11
CA VAL A 80 -1.23 3.22 -10.15
C VAL A 80 -2.39 4.15 -9.74
N LEU A 81 -2.79 4.11 -8.47
CA LEU A 81 -3.84 4.99 -7.96
C LEU A 81 -3.43 6.46 -7.98
N PHE A 82 -2.16 6.78 -7.70
CA PHE A 82 -1.65 8.14 -7.84
C PHE A 82 -1.54 8.56 -9.31
N ALA A 83 -1.08 7.67 -10.20
CA ALA A 83 -1.00 7.95 -11.63
C ALA A 83 -2.36 8.33 -12.25
N THR A 84 -3.48 7.81 -11.73
CA THR A 84 -4.82 8.19 -12.21
C THR A 84 -5.17 9.68 -12.11
N GLN A 85 -4.41 10.44 -11.31
CA GLN A 85 -4.59 11.89 -11.18
C GLN A 85 -4.13 12.63 -12.43
N ASP A 86 -3.07 12.12 -13.06
CA ASP A 86 -2.49 12.68 -14.30
C ASP A 86 -2.98 11.93 -15.55
N TYR A 87 -3.34 10.64 -15.40
CA TYR A 87 -3.78 9.74 -16.47
C TYR A 87 -5.15 9.12 -16.17
N PRO A 88 -6.27 9.87 -16.33
CA PRO A 88 -7.61 9.39 -16.00
C PRO A 88 -8.07 8.14 -16.74
N GLU A 89 -7.50 7.84 -17.91
CA GLU A 89 -7.75 6.63 -18.69
C GLU A 89 -7.46 5.33 -17.92
N LEU A 90 -6.55 5.38 -16.93
CA LEU A 90 -6.25 4.26 -16.06
C LEU A 90 -7.47 3.82 -15.24
N ASN A 91 -8.43 4.71 -14.96
CA ASN A 91 -9.65 4.36 -14.23
C ASN A 91 -10.45 3.25 -14.94
N ALA A 92 -10.52 3.29 -16.28
CA ALA A 92 -11.21 2.24 -17.04
C ALA A 92 -10.53 0.88 -16.87
N MET A 93 -9.19 0.86 -16.89
CA MET A 93 -8.37 -0.34 -16.69
C MET A 93 -8.53 -0.90 -15.26
N ILE A 94 -8.57 -0.03 -14.25
CA ILE A 94 -8.78 -0.41 -12.84
C ILE A 94 -10.16 -1.07 -12.65
N VAL A 95 -11.21 -0.49 -13.24
CA VAL A 95 -12.59 -1.01 -13.11
C VAL A 95 -12.70 -2.42 -13.68
N ARG A 96 -12.05 -2.69 -14.82
CA ARG A 96 -11.98 -4.03 -15.42
C ARG A 96 -10.84 -4.90 -14.90
N ARG A 97 -10.16 -4.48 -13.81
CA ARG A 97 -9.07 -5.20 -13.16
C ARG A 97 -7.96 -5.65 -14.11
N PHE A 98 -7.60 -4.79 -15.07
CA PHE A 98 -6.54 -5.04 -16.04
C PHE A 98 -6.72 -6.33 -16.85
N GLN A 99 -7.96 -6.73 -17.14
CA GLN A 99 -8.28 -7.99 -17.82
C GLN A 99 -8.24 -7.91 -19.35
N GLU A 100 -8.21 -6.71 -19.95
CA GLU A 100 -8.10 -6.58 -21.40
C GLU A 100 -6.65 -6.73 -21.88
N GLN A 101 -6.48 -7.19 -23.12
CA GLN A 101 -5.18 -7.38 -23.72
C GLN A 101 -4.42 -6.04 -23.81
N GLY A 102 -3.23 -5.97 -23.21
CA GLY A 102 -2.41 -4.75 -23.18
C GLY A 102 -2.64 -3.85 -21.97
N ASP A 103 -3.60 -4.16 -21.09
CA ASP A 103 -3.91 -3.32 -19.92
C ASP A 103 -2.73 -3.21 -18.96
N VAL A 104 -2.08 -4.34 -18.67
CA VAL A 104 -0.96 -4.40 -17.72
C VAL A 104 0.24 -3.63 -18.27
N GLU A 105 0.56 -3.81 -19.55
CA GLU A 105 1.65 -3.12 -20.22
C GLU A 105 1.40 -1.61 -20.25
N ARG A 106 0.19 -1.20 -20.65
CA ARG A 106 -0.17 0.22 -20.78
C ARG A 106 -0.36 0.94 -19.46
N ALA A 107 -0.69 0.22 -18.39
CA ALA A 107 -0.73 0.78 -17.03
C ALA A 107 0.67 0.84 -16.38
N PHE A 108 1.64 0.13 -16.93
CA PHE A 108 3.02 0.12 -16.46
C PHE A 108 3.88 1.19 -17.16
N GLU A 109 3.65 1.42 -18.46
CA GLU A 109 4.25 2.52 -19.24
C GLU A 109 3.81 3.91 -18.75
#